data_AF-A0A2S2D0C6-F1
#
_entry.id   AF-A0A2S2D0C6-F1
#
_cell.length_a   1.000
_cell.length_b   1.000
_cell.length_c   1.000
_cell.angle_alpha   90.00
_cell.angle_beta   90.00
_cell.angle_gamma   90.00
#
_symmetry.space_group_name_H-M   'P 1'
#
loop_
_entity.id
_entity.type
_entity.pdbx_description
1 polymer ?
#
loop_
_entity_poly.entity_id
_entity_poly.type
_entity_poly.pdbx_seq_one_letter_code
_entity_poly.pdbx_strand_id
1 'polypeptide(L)'
;MAVSSTITGGITNATDTSTLAGAIIKNTSLVNSANLTSTPLLVTSAASPVDPGTASGVALIASTVAGAVTLLGGAGNNNLLVANDKAGTVLQAGTGIGQTLVGGTGGQLLGTSATGNGAATILGGTGSDTVVAAAGNNVLTAGEGNNTIVAVGGNNRIFAAGNDTVFAAGGNATIGAGTGNSTLFVTSGNNLITGGQGNTTIAAAAGNNTIFGGSGNTTIAGGGGNDVLIGGTSKSANVVIGGFAGNDTLIGGVGNDTLFGGDGNDVFVFSTVFGGGKHIIGDFKAGTDLIAVQGYGMTAAQVASSVTVTGGSSVISLSDGTQITIAGVTGLTASSFAV
;
A
#
# COMPACT_ATOMS: atom_id res chain seq x y z
N MET A 1 -9.32 3.26 14.02
CA MET A 1 -7.99 3.58 14.58
C MET A 1 -7.29 4.53 13.64
N ALA A 2 -7.15 5.80 14.00
CA ALA A 2 -6.46 6.79 13.19
C ALA A 2 -4.94 6.64 13.38
N VAL A 3 -4.26 6.00 12.44
CA VAL A 3 -2.80 6.13 12.27
C VAL A 3 -2.55 7.37 11.43
N SER A 4 -2.73 8.54 12.04
CA SER A 4 -2.21 9.80 11.52
C SER A 4 -0.87 10.06 12.17
N SER A 5 0.17 9.44 11.65
CA SER A 5 1.54 9.97 11.78
C SER A 5 2.01 10.28 10.38
N THR A 6 1.47 11.35 9.80
CA THR A 6 2.08 12.00 8.65
C THR A 6 3.48 12.43 9.08
N ILE A 7 4.52 11.70 8.68
CA ILE A 7 5.86 12.25 8.65
C ILE A 7 5.87 13.15 7.40
N THR A 8 5.29 14.34 7.52
CA THR A 8 5.32 15.42 6.51
C THR A 8 6.66 16.17 6.53
N GLY A 9 7.68 15.62 7.19
CA GLY A 9 8.97 16.26 7.38
C GLY A 9 9.88 16.10 6.17
N GLY A 10 9.52 16.68 5.03
CA GLY A 10 10.53 17.07 4.05
C GLY A 10 11.50 18.05 4.73
N ILE A 11 12.81 17.85 4.58
CA ILE A 11 13.82 18.81 5.03
C ILE A 11 13.71 20.05 4.13
N THR A 12 12.77 20.93 4.42
CA THR A 12 12.62 22.23 3.76
C THR A 12 13.51 23.23 4.48
N ASN A 13 14.80 23.23 4.20
CA ASN A 13 15.66 24.36 4.58
C ASN A 13 15.51 25.47 3.55
N ALA A 14 14.38 26.18 3.60
CA ALA A 14 14.27 27.46 2.92
C ALA A 14 15.10 28.49 3.70
N THR A 15 16.19 28.93 3.08
CA THR A 15 16.84 30.26 3.23
C THR A 15 17.93 30.53 4.28
N ASP A 16 18.45 29.56 5.05
CA ASP A 16 19.63 29.85 5.91
C ASP A 16 20.83 28.94 5.60
N THR A 17 21.73 29.44 4.75
CA THR A 17 22.97 28.78 4.31
C THR A 17 24.16 29.02 5.25
N SER A 18 23.94 29.59 6.45
CA SER A 18 25.06 30.10 7.26
C SER A 18 25.50 29.22 8.43
N THR A 19 24.73 28.22 8.88
CA THR A 19 25.22 27.24 9.88
C THR A 19 24.61 25.86 9.70
N LEU A 20 25.31 24.99 8.97
CA LEU A 20 24.95 23.57 8.78
C LEU A 20 24.87 22.80 10.12
N ALA A 21 25.44 23.34 11.20
CA ALA A 21 25.29 22.80 12.57
C ALA A 21 23.86 22.96 13.14
N GLY A 22 23.07 23.94 12.68
CA GLY A 22 21.69 24.15 13.13
C GLY A 22 20.66 23.20 12.49
N ALA A 23 20.91 22.80 11.23
CA ALA A 23 20.09 21.83 10.52
C ALA A 23 20.30 20.39 11.03
N ILE A 24 21.49 20.09 11.57
CA ILE A 24 21.87 18.77 12.10
C ILE A 24 21.18 18.44 13.43
N ILE A 25 20.65 19.42 14.20
CA ILE A 25 20.30 19.20 15.62
C ILE A 25 18.79 19.31 15.94
N LYS A 26 17.92 19.70 14.99
CA LYS A 26 16.45 19.74 15.27
C LYS A 26 15.67 18.50 14.84
N ASN A 27 16.31 17.52 14.21
CA ASN A 27 15.66 16.27 13.79
C ASN A 27 16.25 15.02 14.48
N THR A 28 16.65 15.16 15.75
CA THR A 28 17.24 14.13 16.61
C THR A 28 16.24 13.03 17.05
N SER A 29 15.03 12.97 16.48
CA SER A 29 14.11 11.86 16.74
C SER A 29 14.34 10.65 15.82
N LEU A 30 15.05 10.81 14.70
CA LEU A 30 15.28 9.73 13.72
C LEU A 30 16.71 9.16 13.76
N VAL A 31 17.65 9.93 14.32
CA VAL A 31 19.03 9.47 14.55
C VAL A 31 19.17 9.26 16.05
N ASN A 32 18.97 8.02 16.52
CA ASN A 32 19.25 7.70 17.92
C ASN A 32 20.75 7.89 18.16
N SER A 33 21.13 9.03 18.76
CA SER A 33 22.52 9.37 19.07
C SER A 33 23.16 8.38 20.05
N ALA A 34 22.38 7.53 20.73
CA ALA A 34 22.89 6.49 21.62
C ALA A 34 23.54 5.30 20.86
N ASN A 35 23.33 5.16 19.56
CA ASN A 35 23.86 4.05 18.75
C ASN A 35 24.96 4.47 17.75
N LEU A 36 25.34 5.76 17.72
CA LEU A 36 26.47 6.22 16.90
C LEU A 36 27.77 5.90 17.62
N THR A 37 28.62 5.06 17.02
CA THR A 37 29.94 4.71 17.58
C THR A 37 31.06 5.56 16.98
N SER A 38 30.74 6.46 16.04
CA SER A 38 31.68 7.33 15.35
C SER A 38 31.08 8.71 15.03
N THR A 39 31.94 9.71 14.78
CA THR A 39 31.52 11.06 14.37
C THR A 39 30.89 11.03 12.97
N PRO A 40 29.77 11.73 12.74
CA PRO A 40 29.16 11.82 11.41
C PRO A 40 30.13 12.34 10.35
N LEU A 41 30.16 11.70 9.17
CA LEU A 41 30.94 12.15 8.03
C LEU A 41 30.08 13.07 7.16
N LEU A 42 30.48 14.34 7.05
CA LEU A 42 29.81 15.31 6.20
C LEU A 42 30.45 15.34 4.81
N VAL A 43 29.64 15.07 3.79
CA VAL A 43 30.02 15.09 2.37
C VAL A 43 29.50 16.37 1.72
N THR A 44 30.41 17.28 1.38
CA THR A 44 30.09 18.60 0.78
C THR A 44 30.61 18.77 -0.65
N SER A 45 31.26 17.74 -1.23
CA SER A 45 31.81 17.81 -2.59
C SER A 45 31.61 16.49 -3.35
N ALA A 46 31.62 16.57 -4.69
CA ALA A 46 31.22 15.54 -5.65
C ALA A 46 32.16 14.30 -5.76
N ALA A 47 32.96 14.01 -4.73
CA ALA A 47 33.71 12.75 -4.69
C ALA A 47 32.70 11.61 -4.46
N SER A 48 32.37 10.87 -5.51
CA SER A 48 31.38 9.79 -5.52
C SER A 48 32.00 8.51 -6.08
N PRO A 49 31.78 7.32 -5.47
CA PRO A 49 30.98 7.07 -4.27
C PRO A 49 31.73 7.37 -2.96
N VAL A 50 30.99 7.68 -1.89
CA VAL A 50 31.50 7.77 -0.51
C VAL A 50 31.17 6.49 0.24
N ASP A 51 32.20 5.82 0.77
CA ASP A 51 32.10 4.54 1.49
C ASP A 51 32.89 4.60 2.82
N PRO A 52 32.26 4.34 3.99
CA PRO A 52 32.96 4.29 5.28
C PRO A 52 33.77 3.00 5.50
N GLY A 53 33.77 2.06 4.55
CA GLY A 53 34.51 0.80 4.63
C GLY A 53 33.97 -0.13 5.71
N THR A 54 34.82 -0.63 6.61
CA THR A 54 34.43 -1.59 7.65
C THR A 54 33.87 -0.95 8.93
N ALA A 55 33.72 0.37 8.96
CA ALA A 55 33.26 1.08 10.15
C ALA A 55 31.74 0.88 10.34
N SER A 56 31.35 0.31 11.48
CA SER A 56 29.95 0.15 11.89
C SER A 56 29.47 1.38 12.65
N GLY A 57 28.18 1.73 12.56
CA GLY A 57 27.59 2.83 13.33
C GLY A 57 27.97 4.22 12.81
N VAL A 58 28.29 4.34 11.52
CA VAL A 58 28.63 5.62 10.88
C VAL A 58 27.37 6.29 10.33
N ALA A 59 27.23 7.58 10.62
CA ALA A 59 26.27 8.45 9.94
C ALA A 59 26.96 9.18 8.78
N LEU A 60 26.52 8.94 7.55
CA LEU A 60 26.96 9.70 6.36
C LEU A 60 25.89 10.73 6.02
N ILE A 61 26.27 12.00 5.99
CA ILE A 61 25.38 13.12 5.69
C ILE A 61 25.89 13.82 4.43
N ALA A 62 25.11 13.83 3.35
CA ALA A 62 25.42 14.62 2.17
C ALA A 62 24.62 15.92 2.13
N SER A 63 25.28 17.00 1.69
CA SER A 63 24.60 18.22 1.22
C SER A 63 25.08 18.52 -0.19
N THR A 64 24.19 18.38 -1.18
CA THR A 64 24.54 18.22 -2.60
C THR A 64 24.33 19.48 -3.43
N VAL A 65 24.65 20.65 -2.87
CA VAL A 65 24.63 21.95 -3.57
C VAL A 65 25.46 21.94 -4.88
N ALA A 66 26.28 20.90 -5.11
CA ALA A 66 27.14 20.69 -6.27
C ALA A 66 26.77 19.52 -7.23
N GLY A 67 25.64 18.80 -7.05
CA GLY A 67 25.20 17.71 -7.95
C GLY A 67 24.99 16.35 -7.26
N ALA A 68 24.49 15.35 -8.00
CA ALA A 68 24.13 14.03 -7.48
C ALA A 68 25.33 13.29 -6.84
N VAL A 69 25.09 12.64 -5.70
CA VAL A 69 26.11 11.89 -4.93
C VAL A 69 25.68 10.44 -4.73
N THR A 70 26.63 9.52 -4.59
CA THR A 70 26.37 8.14 -4.14
C THR A 70 26.95 7.94 -2.76
N LEU A 71 26.12 7.55 -1.80
CA LEU A 71 26.53 7.21 -0.44
C LEU A 71 26.33 5.71 -0.21
N LEU A 72 27.34 5.04 0.33
CA LEU A 72 27.34 3.60 0.63
C LEU A 72 27.48 3.39 2.13
N GLY A 73 26.72 2.47 2.72
CA GLY A 73 26.75 2.22 4.17
C GLY A 73 27.97 1.42 4.67
N GLY A 74 28.74 0.72 3.84
CA GLY A 74 29.83 -0.12 4.34
C GLY A 74 29.34 -1.28 5.23
N ALA A 75 30.14 -1.72 6.22
CA ALA A 75 29.76 -2.80 7.14
C ALA A 75 28.96 -2.30 8.36
N GLY A 76 28.11 -3.18 8.92
CA GLY A 76 27.39 -2.88 10.17
C GLY A 76 26.19 -1.96 9.99
N ASN A 77 25.75 -1.33 11.09
CA ASN A 77 24.51 -0.56 11.11
C ASN A 77 24.79 0.90 10.72
N ASN A 78 24.12 1.43 9.70
CA ASN A 78 24.46 2.74 9.12
C ASN A 78 23.23 3.64 9.00
N ASN A 79 23.48 4.93 9.22
CA ASN A 79 22.50 5.99 8.97
C ASN A 79 22.99 6.81 7.77
N LEU A 80 22.19 6.85 6.72
CA LEU A 80 22.50 7.52 5.48
C LEU A 80 21.48 8.62 5.25
N LEU A 81 21.94 9.87 5.22
CA LEU A 81 21.06 11.04 5.20
C LEU A 81 21.47 12.00 4.08
N VAL A 82 20.47 12.46 3.33
CA VAL A 82 20.62 13.55 2.36
C VAL A 82 19.92 14.80 2.88
N ALA A 83 20.68 15.85 3.13
CA ALA A 83 20.17 17.16 3.50
C ALA A 83 20.30 18.10 2.29
N ASN A 84 19.20 18.24 1.54
CA ASN A 84 19.00 19.16 0.41
C ASN A 84 19.65 18.69 -0.90
N ASP A 85 18.84 18.28 -1.89
CA ASP A 85 19.34 17.67 -3.12
C ASP A 85 18.52 17.97 -4.39
N LYS A 86 19.22 17.91 -5.54
CA LYS A 86 18.69 17.86 -6.91
C LYS A 86 18.55 16.39 -7.31
N ALA A 87 17.51 16.03 -8.08
CA ALA A 87 17.28 14.64 -8.48
C ALA A 87 18.55 13.88 -8.94
N GLY A 88 18.71 12.63 -8.49
CA GLY A 88 19.76 11.69 -8.91
C GLY A 88 20.68 11.13 -7.82
N THR A 89 20.56 11.54 -6.56
CA THR A 89 21.39 10.98 -5.47
C THR A 89 20.99 9.54 -5.14
N VAL A 90 22.01 8.71 -4.88
CA VAL A 90 21.88 7.29 -4.58
C VAL A 90 22.30 7.02 -3.13
N LEU A 91 21.44 6.33 -2.39
CA LEU A 91 21.66 5.89 -1.02
C LEU A 91 21.62 4.37 -1.00
N GLN A 92 22.74 3.73 -0.72
CA GLN A 92 22.80 2.27 -0.59
C GLN A 92 23.17 1.89 0.83
N ALA A 93 22.27 1.16 1.50
CA ALA A 93 22.51 0.62 2.82
C ALA A 93 23.69 -0.36 2.81
N GLY A 94 24.43 -0.36 3.90
CA GLY A 94 25.46 -1.36 4.20
C GLY A 94 24.88 -2.72 4.58
N THR A 95 25.74 -3.63 5.04
CA THR A 95 25.37 -5.05 5.26
C THR A 95 24.83 -5.39 6.66
N GLY A 96 24.72 -4.42 7.58
CA GLY A 96 24.21 -4.66 8.93
C GLY A 96 22.69 -4.69 9.05
N ILE A 97 22.21 -4.67 10.30
CA ILE A 97 20.79 -4.77 10.66
C ILE A 97 20.28 -3.42 11.19
N GLY A 98 19.09 -2.97 10.82
CA GLY A 98 18.57 -1.69 11.31
C GLY A 98 19.16 -0.47 10.60
N GLN A 99 19.30 -0.57 9.27
CA GLN A 99 19.77 0.51 8.41
C GLN A 99 18.73 1.62 8.34
N THR A 100 19.15 2.89 8.39
CA THR A 100 18.25 4.03 8.19
C THR A 100 18.70 4.84 6.98
N LEU A 101 17.84 4.94 5.96
CA LEU A 101 18.07 5.74 4.75
C LEU A 101 17.05 6.87 4.72
N VAL A 102 17.52 8.10 4.52
CA VAL A 102 16.66 9.29 4.49
C VAL A 102 17.04 10.15 3.29
N GLY A 103 16.12 10.22 2.32
CA GLY A 103 16.19 11.11 1.17
C GLY A 103 15.81 12.55 1.53
N GLY A 104 16.00 13.42 0.54
CA GLY A 104 15.84 14.86 0.63
C GLY A 104 14.64 15.34 -0.19
N THR A 105 14.86 16.35 -1.03
CA THR A 105 13.79 17.05 -1.76
C THR A 105 13.73 16.76 -3.26
N GLY A 106 14.78 16.14 -3.84
CA GLY A 106 14.81 15.69 -5.22
C GLY A 106 14.24 14.27 -5.38
N GLY A 107 14.35 13.66 -6.55
CA GLY A 107 14.18 12.20 -6.67
C GLY A 107 15.48 11.45 -6.35
N GLN A 108 15.44 10.48 -5.44
CA GLN A 108 16.55 9.64 -5.02
C GLN A 108 16.34 8.18 -5.40
N LEU A 109 17.44 7.43 -5.47
CA LEU A 109 17.43 5.97 -5.42
C LEU A 109 17.88 5.53 -4.03
N LEU A 110 16.99 4.89 -3.26
CA LEU A 110 17.27 4.38 -1.91
C LEU A 110 17.22 2.85 -1.94
N GLY A 111 18.30 2.18 -1.55
CA GLY A 111 18.45 0.74 -1.68
C GLY A 111 18.97 0.05 -0.43
N THR A 112 18.53 -1.16 -0.14
CA THR A 112 19.18 -2.07 0.83
C THR A 112 19.95 -3.19 0.10
N SER A 113 20.91 -3.81 0.78
CA SER A 113 21.64 -4.96 0.22
C SER A 113 20.84 -6.24 0.43
N ALA A 114 20.75 -7.07 -0.62
CA ALA A 114 20.04 -8.36 -0.58
C ALA A 114 20.72 -9.44 0.29
N THR A 115 21.94 -9.20 0.78
CA THR A 115 22.77 -10.23 1.45
C THR A 115 22.67 -10.25 2.97
N GLY A 116 21.77 -9.47 3.58
CA GLY A 116 21.53 -9.49 5.01
C GLY A 116 20.04 -9.45 5.29
N ASN A 117 19.54 -10.30 6.19
CA ASN A 117 18.15 -10.26 6.68
C ASN A 117 17.88 -9.00 7.55
N GLY A 118 18.67 -7.94 7.38
CA GLY A 118 18.60 -6.72 8.15
C GLY A 118 17.38 -5.92 7.75
N ALA A 119 16.45 -5.76 8.69
CA ALA A 119 15.39 -4.77 8.58
C ALA A 119 15.99 -3.37 8.32
N ALA A 120 15.39 -2.62 7.41
CA ALA A 120 15.73 -1.23 7.16
C ALA A 120 14.53 -0.31 7.39
N THR A 121 14.82 0.93 7.76
CA THR A 121 13.89 2.05 7.72
C THR A 121 14.29 2.98 6.58
N ILE A 122 13.41 3.20 5.63
CA ILE A 122 13.66 4.05 4.46
C ILE A 122 12.62 5.16 4.43
N LEU A 123 13.08 6.41 4.36
CA LEU A 123 12.27 7.60 4.17
C LEU A 123 12.70 8.26 2.85
N GLY A 124 11.84 8.29 1.83
CA GLY A 124 12.16 8.90 0.53
C GLY A 124 12.22 10.44 0.60
N GLY A 125 11.29 11.04 1.34
CA GLY A 125 11.25 12.48 1.56
C GLY A 125 10.23 13.15 0.65
N THR A 126 10.63 14.14 -0.12
CA THR A 126 9.78 14.70 -1.18
C THR A 126 10.47 14.50 -2.51
N GLY A 127 9.71 14.30 -3.59
CA GLY A 127 10.28 14.06 -4.91
C GLY A 127 9.77 12.75 -5.47
N SER A 128 10.23 12.34 -6.63
CA SER A 128 9.85 11.03 -7.19
C SER A 128 11.00 10.07 -6.97
N ASP A 129 10.89 9.25 -5.93
CA ASP A 129 11.94 8.37 -5.47
C ASP A 129 11.78 6.95 -6.03
N THR A 130 12.90 6.26 -6.16
CA THR A 130 12.94 4.81 -6.36
C THR A 130 13.47 4.17 -5.09
N VAL A 131 12.66 3.31 -4.45
CA VAL A 131 13.01 2.59 -3.23
C VAL A 131 13.13 1.11 -3.52
N VAL A 132 14.28 0.51 -3.25
CA VAL A 132 14.52 -0.94 -3.38
C VAL A 132 14.89 -1.51 -2.02
N ALA A 133 13.93 -2.15 -1.36
CA ALA A 133 14.16 -2.85 -0.09
C ALA A 133 14.22 -4.35 -0.36
N ALA A 134 15.42 -4.92 -0.26
CA ALA A 134 15.64 -6.36 -0.36
C ALA A 134 15.90 -6.98 1.03
N ALA A 135 15.35 -8.18 1.21
CA ALA A 135 15.43 -9.01 2.43
C ALA A 135 14.92 -8.29 3.69
N GLY A 136 14.77 -9.05 4.79
CA GLY A 136 14.37 -8.48 6.08
C GLY A 136 12.94 -7.88 6.12
N ASN A 137 12.55 -7.44 7.31
CA ASN A 137 11.24 -6.79 7.52
C ASN A 137 11.45 -5.27 7.48
N ASN A 138 11.13 -4.63 6.37
CA ASN A 138 11.45 -3.22 6.19
C ASN A 138 10.26 -2.30 6.50
N VAL A 139 10.57 -1.08 6.93
CA VAL A 139 9.60 0.01 7.08
C VAL A 139 9.95 1.10 6.06
N LEU A 140 9.06 1.30 5.08
CA LEU A 140 9.24 2.21 3.97
C LEU A 140 8.18 3.31 4.04
N THR A 141 8.63 4.56 4.04
CA THR A 141 7.80 5.73 3.78
C THR A 141 8.36 6.41 2.55
N ALA A 142 7.71 6.27 1.40
CA ALA A 142 8.19 6.91 0.17
C ALA A 142 8.13 8.43 0.28
N GLY A 143 7.15 8.95 1.05
CA GLY A 143 6.95 10.38 1.18
C GLY A 143 6.06 10.93 0.08
N GLU A 144 6.23 12.19 -0.28
CA GLU A 144 5.45 12.83 -1.35
C GLU A 144 5.95 12.43 -2.75
N GLY A 145 5.22 12.83 -3.80
CA GLY A 145 5.61 12.63 -5.20
C GLY A 145 5.21 11.26 -5.77
N ASN A 146 5.70 10.92 -6.98
CA ASN A 146 5.32 9.70 -7.68
C ASN A 146 6.46 8.69 -7.58
N ASN A 147 6.37 7.75 -6.65
CA ASN A 147 7.47 6.88 -6.28
C ASN A 147 7.35 5.51 -6.93
N THR A 148 8.50 4.87 -7.13
CA THR A 148 8.59 3.45 -7.51
C THR A 148 9.18 2.67 -6.35
N ILE A 149 8.45 1.69 -5.82
CA ILE A 149 8.86 0.91 -4.66
C ILE A 149 8.95 -0.55 -5.04
N VAL A 150 10.08 -1.18 -4.75
CA VAL A 150 10.34 -2.61 -4.91
C VAL A 150 10.74 -3.15 -3.54
N ALA A 151 9.83 -3.85 -2.87
CA ALA A 151 10.07 -4.47 -1.57
C ALA A 151 10.04 -5.99 -1.73
N VAL A 152 11.18 -6.66 -1.58
CA VAL A 152 11.32 -8.11 -1.79
C VAL A 152 11.80 -8.83 -0.53
N GLY A 153 11.16 -9.96 -0.22
CA GLY A 153 11.42 -10.75 0.98
C GLY A 153 10.88 -10.10 2.26
N GLY A 154 10.72 -10.92 3.30
CA GLY A 154 10.29 -10.49 4.63
C GLY A 154 8.93 -9.77 4.69
N ASN A 155 8.55 -9.34 5.89
CA ASN A 155 7.28 -8.68 6.16
C ASN A 155 7.47 -7.17 6.09
N ASN A 156 7.10 -6.56 4.98
CA ASN A 156 7.34 -5.13 4.73
C ASN A 156 6.13 -4.28 5.13
N ARG A 157 6.38 -3.15 5.78
CA ARG A 157 5.39 -2.10 6.00
C ARG A 157 5.69 -0.92 5.09
N ILE A 158 4.78 -0.58 4.19
CA ILE A 158 4.97 0.41 3.14
C ILE A 158 3.89 1.48 3.24
N PHE A 159 4.30 2.75 3.27
CA PHE A 159 3.44 3.90 3.10
C PHE A 159 3.94 4.73 1.92
N ALA A 160 3.12 4.88 0.89
CA ALA A 160 3.46 5.60 -0.33
C ALA A 160 2.38 6.67 -0.54
N ALA A 161 2.72 7.95 -0.52
CA ALA A 161 1.75 9.03 -0.69
C ALA A 161 2.02 9.76 -2.01
N GLY A 162 1.14 9.55 -2.96
CA GLY A 162 1.16 10.17 -4.28
C GLY A 162 0.67 9.20 -5.34
N ASN A 163 1.08 9.42 -6.59
CA ASN A 163 0.78 8.45 -7.64
C ASN A 163 1.93 7.44 -7.70
N ASP A 164 1.85 6.41 -6.88
CA ASP A 164 2.96 5.50 -6.65
C ASP A 164 2.79 4.17 -7.41
N THR A 165 3.90 3.55 -7.74
CA THR A 165 3.95 2.15 -8.20
C THR A 165 4.66 1.32 -7.15
N VAL A 166 3.97 0.33 -6.58
CA VAL A 166 4.50 -0.54 -5.53
C VAL A 166 4.53 -1.98 -6.02
N PHE A 167 5.70 -2.59 -6.01
CA PHE A 167 5.91 -4.02 -6.18
C PHE A 167 6.38 -4.61 -4.86
N ALA A 168 5.55 -5.45 -4.25
CA ALA A 168 5.87 -6.19 -3.03
C ALA A 168 5.90 -7.69 -3.31
N ALA A 169 6.98 -8.37 -2.91
CA ALA A 169 7.14 -9.80 -3.11
C ALA A 169 7.75 -10.47 -1.88
N GLY A 170 7.31 -11.69 -1.57
CA GLY A 170 7.74 -12.42 -0.39
C GLY A 170 7.16 -11.89 0.93
N GLY A 171 7.00 -12.79 1.89
CA GLY A 171 6.44 -12.48 3.22
C GLY A 171 5.05 -11.82 3.18
N ASN A 172 4.62 -11.30 4.33
CA ASN A 172 3.35 -10.60 4.48
C ASN A 172 3.60 -9.08 4.46
N ALA A 173 3.03 -8.38 3.49
CA ALA A 173 3.12 -6.93 3.40
C ALA A 173 1.94 -6.21 4.07
N THR A 174 2.21 -5.08 4.70
CA THR A 174 1.21 -4.08 5.09
C THR A 174 1.43 -2.82 4.29
N ILE A 175 0.53 -2.50 3.37
CA ILE A 175 0.70 -1.41 2.40
C ILE A 175 -0.43 -0.39 2.53
N GLY A 176 -0.07 0.89 2.63
CA GLY A 176 -0.99 2.01 2.48
C GLY A 176 -0.54 2.93 1.35
N ALA A 177 -1.34 3.06 0.30
CA ALA A 177 -1.06 3.89 -0.86
C ALA A 177 -1.46 5.38 -0.67
N GLY A 178 -1.81 5.79 0.55
CA GLY A 178 -1.94 7.19 0.91
C GLY A 178 -2.95 7.96 0.06
N THR A 179 -2.49 9.01 -0.60
CA THR A 179 -3.28 9.88 -1.50
C THR A 179 -2.79 9.71 -2.92
N GLY A 180 -3.65 9.84 -3.93
CA GLY A 180 -3.23 9.80 -5.33
C GLY A 180 -3.55 8.47 -5.99
N ASN A 181 -3.31 8.38 -7.29
CA ASN A 181 -3.65 7.21 -8.09
C ASN A 181 -2.47 6.24 -8.08
N SER A 182 -2.59 5.15 -7.33
CA SER A 182 -1.50 4.20 -7.17
C SER A 182 -1.74 2.88 -7.91
N THR A 183 -0.64 2.20 -8.24
CA THR A 183 -0.66 0.84 -8.77
C THR A 183 0.12 -0.08 -7.83
N LEU A 184 -0.51 -1.14 -7.35
CA LEU A 184 0.06 -2.07 -6.38
C LEU A 184 0.07 -3.48 -6.94
N PHE A 185 1.25 -4.08 -7.04
CA PHE A 185 1.46 -5.47 -7.39
C PHE A 185 2.05 -6.20 -6.19
N VAL A 186 1.30 -7.14 -5.61
CA VAL A 186 1.68 -7.87 -4.41
C VAL A 186 1.63 -9.37 -4.68
N THR A 187 2.80 -10.02 -4.72
CA THR A 187 2.92 -11.31 -5.41
C THR A 187 2.75 -12.55 -4.52
N SER A 188 2.82 -12.43 -3.20
CA SER A 188 2.71 -13.56 -2.28
C SER A 188 2.35 -13.12 -0.86
N GLY A 189 1.99 -14.09 -0.02
CA GLY A 189 1.78 -13.89 1.42
C GLY A 189 0.40 -13.37 1.77
N ASN A 190 0.11 -13.29 3.06
CA ASN A 190 -1.18 -12.81 3.55
C ASN A 190 -1.07 -11.31 3.82
N ASN A 191 -1.51 -10.51 2.86
CA ASN A 191 -1.23 -9.07 2.85
C ASN A 191 -2.40 -8.26 3.42
N LEU A 192 -2.06 -7.12 4.02
CA LEU A 192 -3.01 -6.06 4.37
C LEU A 192 -2.76 -4.86 3.48
N ILE A 193 -3.68 -4.54 2.58
CA ILE A 193 -3.49 -3.50 1.57
C ILE A 193 -4.60 -2.46 1.70
N THR A 194 -4.23 -1.18 1.71
CA THR A 194 -5.17 -0.05 1.64
C THR A 194 -4.81 0.85 0.45
N GLY A 195 -5.73 0.95 -0.50
CA GLY A 195 -5.60 1.77 -1.72
C GLY A 195 -5.72 3.28 -1.49
N GLY A 196 -6.20 3.69 -0.31
CA GLY A 196 -6.16 5.09 0.13
C GLY A 196 -7.15 6.01 -0.59
N GLN A 197 -6.79 7.27 -0.76
CA GLN A 197 -7.56 8.24 -1.54
C GLN A 197 -7.05 8.26 -2.99
N GLY A 198 -7.95 8.36 -3.97
CA GLY A 198 -7.57 8.33 -5.39
C GLY A 198 -7.94 7.01 -6.04
N ASN A 199 -7.76 6.95 -7.36
CA ASN A 199 -8.10 5.78 -8.17
C ASN A 199 -6.92 4.80 -8.14
N THR A 200 -7.12 3.67 -7.48
CA THR A 200 -6.04 2.72 -7.23
C THR A 200 -6.27 1.40 -7.97
N THR A 201 -5.21 0.84 -8.55
CA THR A 201 -5.22 -0.52 -9.10
C THR A 201 -4.44 -1.43 -8.15
N ILE A 202 -5.09 -2.47 -7.65
CA ILE A 202 -4.50 -3.43 -6.72
C ILE A 202 -4.56 -4.81 -7.34
N ALA A 203 -3.42 -5.44 -7.51
CA ALA A 203 -3.29 -6.83 -7.91
C ALA A 203 -2.51 -7.59 -6.84
N ALA A 204 -3.23 -8.27 -5.97
CA ALA A 204 -2.66 -9.31 -5.12
C ALA A 204 -2.65 -10.64 -5.89
N ALA A 205 -1.68 -11.49 -5.58
CA ALA A 205 -1.56 -12.83 -6.13
C ALA A 205 -1.84 -13.86 -5.04
N ALA A 206 -0.89 -14.74 -4.70
CA ALA A 206 -1.16 -15.81 -3.75
C ALA A 206 -1.22 -15.33 -2.28
N GLY A 207 -2.06 -15.99 -1.48
CA GLY A 207 -2.22 -15.79 -0.03
C GLY A 207 -3.61 -15.29 0.34
N ASN A 208 -3.95 -15.32 1.63
CA ASN A 208 -5.23 -14.80 2.13
C ASN A 208 -5.06 -13.32 2.47
N ASN A 209 -5.50 -12.46 1.57
CA ASN A 209 -5.31 -11.02 1.64
C ASN A 209 -6.52 -10.33 2.26
N THR A 210 -6.29 -9.19 2.89
CA THR A 210 -7.34 -8.22 3.23
C THR A 210 -7.04 -6.92 2.49
N ILE A 211 -7.92 -6.55 1.57
CA ILE A 211 -7.72 -5.41 0.68
C ILE A 211 -8.85 -4.40 0.88
N PHE A 212 -8.49 -3.15 1.13
CA PHE A 212 -9.39 -2.01 1.21
C PHE A 212 -9.13 -1.08 0.03
N GLY A 213 -10.10 -0.89 -0.86
CA GLY A 213 -9.95 -0.08 -2.07
C GLY A 213 -9.81 1.41 -1.79
N GLY A 214 -10.54 1.92 -0.79
CA GLY A 214 -10.43 3.30 -0.35
C GLY A 214 -11.54 4.21 -0.90
N SER A 215 -11.24 5.46 -1.25
CA SER A 215 -12.29 6.45 -1.60
C SER A 215 -12.43 6.79 -3.08
N GLY A 216 -11.53 6.32 -3.95
CA GLY A 216 -11.63 6.54 -5.41
C GLY A 216 -12.07 5.31 -6.19
N ASN A 217 -12.16 5.45 -7.51
CA ASN A 217 -12.51 4.36 -8.41
C ASN A 217 -11.38 3.34 -8.40
N THR A 218 -11.64 2.17 -7.83
CA THR A 218 -10.59 1.18 -7.53
C THR A 218 -10.84 -0.11 -8.30
N THR A 219 -9.79 -0.68 -8.86
CA THR A 219 -9.80 -2.05 -9.38
C THR A 219 -9.01 -2.95 -8.43
N ILE A 220 -9.61 -4.04 -7.97
CA ILE A 220 -9.01 -5.00 -7.05
C ILE A 220 -9.03 -6.39 -7.69
N ALA A 221 -7.87 -7.03 -7.76
CA ALA A 221 -7.70 -8.45 -8.01
C ALA A 221 -7.14 -9.09 -6.73
N GLY A 222 -7.92 -9.98 -6.10
CA GLY A 222 -7.54 -10.71 -4.88
C GLY A 222 -6.46 -11.76 -5.14
N GLY A 223 -6.65 -12.54 -6.20
CA GLY A 223 -5.63 -13.46 -6.71
C GLY A 223 -5.93 -14.90 -6.28
N GLY A 224 -5.03 -15.53 -5.54
CA GLY A 224 -5.26 -16.90 -5.08
C GLY A 224 -5.25 -16.95 -3.56
N GLY A 225 -6.18 -17.65 -2.93
CA GLY A 225 -6.35 -17.68 -1.49
C GLY A 225 -7.76 -17.26 -1.11
N ASN A 226 -8.10 -17.32 0.17
CA ASN A 226 -9.39 -16.85 0.66
C ASN A 226 -9.24 -15.39 1.07
N ASP A 227 -9.68 -14.48 0.21
CA ASP A 227 -9.49 -13.06 0.37
C ASP A 227 -10.69 -12.37 1.01
N VAL A 228 -10.42 -11.22 1.66
CA VAL A 228 -11.42 -10.26 2.09
C VAL A 228 -11.20 -8.97 1.30
N LEU A 229 -12.09 -8.71 0.35
CA LEU A 229 -11.97 -7.62 -0.61
C LEU A 229 -13.07 -6.59 -0.34
N ILE A 230 -12.66 -5.42 0.13
CA ILE A 230 -13.54 -4.33 0.51
C ILE A 230 -13.26 -3.15 -0.43
N GLY A 231 -14.26 -2.71 -1.16
CA GLY A 231 -14.15 -1.68 -2.17
C GLY A 231 -14.22 -0.26 -1.62
N GLY A 232 -15.16 0.50 -2.19
CA GLY A 232 -15.24 1.95 -2.12
C GLY A 232 -15.94 2.46 -0.86
N THR A 233 -15.42 3.55 -0.30
CA THR A 233 -16.03 4.28 0.83
C THR A 233 -16.75 5.56 0.39
N SER A 234 -16.68 5.91 -0.90
CA SER A 234 -17.29 7.10 -1.49
C SER A 234 -18.42 6.73 -2.43
N LYS A 235 -19.61 7.33 -2.25
CA LYS A 235 -20.78 7.10 -3.12
C LYS A 235 -20.56 7.50 -4.59
N SER A 236 -19.57 8.36 -4.85
CA SER A 236 -19.22 8.79 -6.21
C SER A 236 -18.15 7.91 -6.84
N ALA A 237 -17.56 7.00 -6.07
CA ALA A 237 -16.64 6.00 -6.58
C ALA A 237 -17.39 4.74 -6.95
N ASN A 238 -16.86 4.04 -7.94
CA ASN A 238 -17.29 2.72 -8.38
C ASN A 238 -16.09 1.80 -8.29
N VAL A 239 -16.27 0.58 -7.78
CA VAL A 239 -15.19 -0.40 -7.76
C VAL A 239 -15.44 -1.57 -8.69
N VAL A 240 -14.35 -2.16 -9.16
CA VAL A 240 -14.33 -3.47 -9.79
C VAL A 240 -13.51 -4.40 -8.91
N ILE A 241 -14.12 -5.47 -8.43
CA ILE A 241 -13.47 -6.45 -7.56
C ILE A 241 -13.54 -7.83 -8.22
N GLY A 242 -12.41 -8.50 -8.35
CA GLY A 242 -12.32 -9.93 -8.67
C GLY A 242 -11.65 -10.69 -7.53
N GLY A 243 -12.33 -11.69 -6.96
CA GLY A 243 -11.78 -12.64 -6.00
C GLY A 243 -10.70 -13.52 -6.63
N PHE A 244 -11.04 -14.10 -7.78
CA PHE A 244 -10.25 -15.09 -8.53
C PHE A 244 -10.30 -16.46 -7.86
N ALA A 245 -9.22 -17.02 -7.32
CA ALA A 245 -9.22 -18.41 -6.87
C ALA A 245 -9.27 -18.50 -5.35
N GLY A 246 -10.34 -19.08 -4.79
CA GLY A 246 -10.48 -19.33 -3.36
C GLY A 246 -11.89 -19.01 -2.88
N ASN A 247 -12.13 -19.13 -1.58
CA ASN A 247 -13.43 -18.77 -1.00
C ASN A 247 -13.37 -17.31 -0.55
N ASP A 248 -13.80 -16.40 -1.41
CA ASP A 248 -13.60 -14.98 -1.20
C ASP A 248 -14.81 -14.30 -0.55
N THR A 249 -14.55 -13.25 0.24
CA THR A 249 -15.59 -12.35 0.75
C THR A 249 -15.46 -10.99 0.10
N LEU A 250 -16.47 -10.62 -0.68
CA LEU A 250 -16.48 -9.38 -1.47
C LEU A 250 -17.51 -8.40 -0.93
N ILE A 251 -17.05 -7.21 -0.55
CA ILE A 251 -17.86 -6.05 -0.17
C ILE A 251 -17.57 -4.94 -1.18
N GLY A 252 -18.47 -4.66 -2.12
CA GLY A 252 -18.30 -3.55 -3.06
C GLY A 252 -18.15 -2.19 -2.36
N GLY A 253 -18.84 -2.03 -1.24
CA GLY A 253 -18.90 -0.78 -0.50
C GLY A 253 -20.07 0.06 -0.99
N VAL A 254 -19.95 1.38 -0.84
CA VAL A 254 -20.93 2.33 -1.39
C VAL A 254 -20.59 2.65 -2.84
N GLY A 255 -21.61 2.98 -3.64
CA GLY A 255 -21.42 3.34 -5.06
C GLY A 255 -22.00 2.30 -6.00
N ASN A 256 -21.62 2.34 -7.28
CA ASN A 256 -22.08 1.34 -8.26
C ASN A 256 -20.94 0.39 -8.59
N ASP A 257 -20.98 -0.81 -8.02
CA ASP A 257 -19.82 -1.71 -8.05
C ASP A 257 -20.05 -2.92 -8.94
N THR A 258 -18.96 -3.47 -9.48
CA THR A 258 -18.97 -4.74 -10.22
C THR A 258 -18.10 -5.75 -9.49
N LEU A 259 -18.69 -6.88 -9.12
CA LEU A 259 -18.07 -7.91 -8.30
C LEU A 259 -18.03 -9.23 -9.08
N PHE A 260 -16.88 -9.90 -9.02
CA PHE A 260 -16.64 -11.21 -9.59
C PHE A 260 -16.04 -12.11 -8.50
N GLY A 261 -16.70 -13.21 -8.16
CA GLY A 261 -16.21 -14.16 -7.16
C GLY A 261 -15.01 -14.95 -7.70
N GLY A 262 -15.13 -15.49 -8.91
CA GLY A 262 -14.13 -16.35 -9.51
C GLY A 262 -14.40 -17.84 -9.27
N ASP A 263 -13.39 -18.61 -8.87
CA ASP A 263 -13.45 -20.03 -8.51
C ASP A 263 -13.53 -20.18 -6.98
N GLY A 264 -14.35 -21.11 -6.47
CA GLY A 264 -14.54 -21.31 -5.03
C GLY A 264 -15.98 -21.04 -4.59
N ASN A 265 -16.20 -20.98 -3.27
CA ASN A 265 -17.49 -20.67 -2.66
C ASN A 265 -17.44 -19.24 -2.13
N ASP A 266 -17.99 -18.31 -2.90
CA ASP A 266 -17.80 -16.88 -2.67
C ASP A 266 -18.97 -16.27 -1.89
N VAL A 267 -18.70 -15.21 -1.13
CA VAL A 267 -19.71 -14.48 -0.38
C VAL A 267 -19.71 -13.01 -0.80
N PHE A 268 -20.81 -12.58 -1.42
CA PHE A 268 -21.05 -11.18 -1.79
C PHE A 268 -21.87 -10.50 -0.70
N VAL A 269 -21.29 -9.52 -0.02
CA VAL A 269 -21.89 -8.91 1.16
C VAL A 269 -22.47 -7.53 0.86
N PHE A 270 -23.76 -7.36 1.15
CA PHE A 270 -24.48 -6.11 1.11
C PHE A 270 -25.08 -5.84 2.49
N SER A 271 -24.86 -4.64 3.02
CA SER A 271 -25.35 -4.29 4.35
C SER A 271 -25.78 -2.83 4.44
N THR A 272 -26.58 -2.51 5.44
CA THR A 272 -27.00 -1.12 5.73
C THR A 272 -25.84 -0.19 6.07
N VAL A 273 -24.67 -0.72 6.46
CA VAL A 273 -23.45 0.08 6.73
C VAL A 273 -22.84 0.61 5.43
N PHE A 274 -22.94 -0.15 4.34
CA PHE A 274 -22.40 0.21 3.02
C PHE A 274 -23.53 0.40 1.98
N GLY A 275 -24.72 0.77 2.44
CA GLY A 275 -25.93 0.80 1.62
C GLY A 275 -25.94 1.88 0.54
N GLY A 276 -26.77 1.62 -0.47
CA GLY A 276 -27.07 2.48 -1.61
C GLY A 276 -26.23 2.14 -2.85
N GLY A 277 -26.75 2.52 -4.02
CA GLY A 277 -26.09 2.29 -5.30
C GLY A 277 -26.65 1.09 -6.08
N LYS A 278 -26.05 0.82 -7.22
CA LYS A 278 -26.45 -0.24 -8.16
C LYS A 278 -25.25 -1.15 -8.40
N HIS A 279 -25.26 -2.32 -7.79
CA HIS A 279 -24.18 -3.28 -7.87
C HIS A 279 -24.51 -4.38 -8.87
N ILE A 280 -23.47 -4.95 -9.46
CA ILE A 280 -23.54 -6.07 -10.39
C ILE A 280 -22.65 -7.18 -9.85
N ILE A 281 -23.19 -8.39 -9.72
CA ILE A 281 -22.42 -9.61 -9.56
C ILE A 281 -22.36 -10.28 -10.93
N GLY A 282 -21.15 -10.45 -11.47
CA GLY A 282 -20.93 -10.84 -12.85
C GLY A 282 -20.90 -12.34 -13.13
N ASP A 283 -20.61 -13.16 -12.12
CA ASP A 283 -20.24 -14.58 -12.28
C ASP A 283 -20.81 -15.50 -11.19
N PHE A 284 -21.89 -15.09 -10.53
CA PHE A 284 -22.50 -15.84 -9.42
C PHE A 284 -22.82 -17.30 -9.77
N LYS A 285 -22.28 -18.26 -9.01
CA LYS A 285 -22.53 -19.70 -9.14
C LYS A 285 -23.57 -20.15 -8.11
N ALA A 286 -24.80 -20.36 -8.57
CA ALA A 286 -25.87 -20.84 -7.71
C ALA A 286 -25.53 -22.22 -7.09
N GLY A 287 -25.72 -22.34 -5.77
CA GLY A 287 -25.47 -23.57 -5.03
C GLY A 287 -24.11 -23.62 -4.32
N THR A 288 -23.15 -22.78 -4.73
CA THR A 288 -21.86 -22.61 -4.04
C THR A 288 -21.72 -21.22 -3.45
N ASP A 289 -22.08 -20.18 -4.21
CA ASP A 289 -21.93 -18.80 -3.79
C ASP A 289 -23.13 -18.33 -2.97
N LEU A 290 -22.88 -17.34 -2.11
CA LEU A 290 -23.87 -16.74 -1.24
C LEU A 290 -23.94 -15.23 -1.41
N ILE A 291 -25.16 -14.70 -1.35
CA ILE A 291 -25.41 -13.26 -1.24
C ILE A 291 -25.80 -12.98 0.21
N ALA A 292 -24.91 -12.32 0.95
CA ALA A 292 -25.18 -11.93 2.32
C ALA A 292 -25.89 -10.57 2.36
N VAL A 293 -27.14 -10.52 2.82
CA VAL A 293 -27.95 -9.30 2.95
C VAL A 293 -28.16 -8.99 4.42
N GLN A 294 -27.30 -8.13 4.98
CA GLN A 294 -27.20 -7.94 6.42
C GLN A 294 -27.79 -6.61 6.90
N GLY A 295 -28.44 -6.62 8.06
CA GLY A 295 -28.95 -5.40 8.72
C GLY A 295 -30.28 -4.86 8.17
N TYR A 296 -30.88 -5.50 7.16
CA TYR A 296 -32.18 -5.11 6.61
C TYR A 296 -33.38 -5.74 7.33
N GLY A 297 -33.16 -6.61 8.31
CA GLY A 297 -34.23 -7.27 9.09
C GLY A 297 -35.05 -8.27 8.27
N MET A 298 -34.49 -8.81 7.19
CA MET A 298 -35.13 -9.80 6.32
C MET A 298 -34.60 -11.20 6.60
N THR A 299 -35.45 -12.21 6.44
CA THR A 299 -35.04 -13.61 6.36
C THR A 299 -34.58 -13.95 4.93
N ALA A 300 -33.80 -15.02 4.76
CA ALA A 300 -33.37 -15.48 3.44
C ALA A 300 -34.56 -15.80 2.50
N ALA A 301 -35.65 -16.34 3.06
CA ALA A 301 -36.89 -16.58 2.30
C ALA A 301 -37.56 -15.28 1.86
N GLN A 302 -37.54 -14.23 2.69
CA GLN A 302 -38.07 -12.91 2.33
C GLN A 302 -37.23 -12.27 1.22
N VAL A 303 -35.89 -12.35 1.29
CA VAL A 303 -35.02 -11.85 0.22
C VAL A 303 -35.29 -12.62 -1.08
N ALA A 304 -35.34 -13.95 -1.04
CA ALA A 304 -35.66 -14.75 -2.23
C ALA A 304 -37.01 -14.39 -2.84
N SER A 305 -38.03 -14.09 -2.01
CA SER A 305 -39.35 -13.68 -2.49
C SER A 305 -39.39 -12.27 -3.08
N SER A 306 -38.42 -11.40 -2.80
CA SER A 306 -38.34 -10.05 -3.35
C SER A 306 -37.55 -9.97 -4.67
N VAL A 307 -36.89 -11.06 -5.08
CA VAL A 307 -36.14 -11.13 -6.34
C VAL A 307 -37.09 -10.94 -7.52
N THR A 308 -36.74 -10.00 -8.41
CA THR A 308 -37.38 -9.83 -9.72
C THR A 308 -36.44 -10.30 -10.82
N VAL A 309 -36.95 -10.63 -12.01
CA VAL A 309 -36.13 -11.00 -13.16
C VAL A 309 -36.32 -9.97 -14.26
N THR A 310 -35.21 -9.36 -14.70
CA THR A 310 -35.19 -8.38 -15.80
C THR A 310 -34.09 -8.76 -16.78
N GLY A 311 -34.44 -8.97 -18.05
CA GLY A 311 -33.46 -9.26 -19.10
C GLY A 311 -32.65 -10.56 -18.89
N GLY A 312 -33.20 -11.55 -18.18
CA GLY A 312 -32.50 -12.79 -17.86
C GLY A 312 -31.60 -12.72 -16.62
N SER A 313 -31.61 -11.60 -15.89
CA SER A 313 -30.85 -11.40 -14.65
C SER A 313 -31.80 -11.23 -13.46
N SER A 314 -31.42 -11.77 -12.30
CA SER A 314 -32.09 -11.53 -11.03
C SER A 314 -31.72 -10.14 -10.50
N VAL A 315 -32.72 -9.41 -9.98
CA VAL A 315 -32.56 -8.06 -9.42
C VAL A 315 -33.23 -8.01 -8.05
N ILE A 316 -32.46 -7.58 -7.06
CA ILE A 316 -32.91 -7.36 -5.67
C ILE A 316 -32.92 -5.86 -5.41
N SER A 317 -34.03 -5.34 -4.89
CA SER A 317 -34.13 -3.95 -4.43
C SER A 317 -34.29 -3.93 -2.91
N LEU A 318 -33.40 -3.24 -2.20
CA LEU A 318 -33.43 -3.11 -0.74
C LEU A 318 -34.06 -1.78 -0.32
N SER A 319 -34.43 -1.67 0.97
CA SER A 319 -35.21 -0.55 1.49
C SER A 319 -34.49 0.80 1.48
N ASP A 320 -33.16 0.80 1.43
CA ASP A 320 -32.32 2.00 1.33
C ASP A 320 -32.04 2.43 -0.12
N GLY A 321 -32.65 1.75 -1.10
CA GLY A 321 -32.47 2.01 -2.52
C GLY A 321 -31.29 1.26 -3.16
N THR A 322 -30.57 0.42 -2.41
CA THR A 322 -29.56 -0.50 -2.99
C THR A 322 -30.22 -1.43 -4.00
N GLN A 323 -29.63 -1.54 -5.18
CA GLN A 323 -30.00 -2.54 -6.18
C GLN A 323 -28.84 -3.49 -6.42
N ILE A 324 -29.13 -4.79 -6.39
CA ILE A 324 -28.15 -5.85 -6.66
C ILE A 324 -28.64 -6.60 -7.89
N THR A 325 -27.86 -6.55 -8.96
CA THR A 325 -28.12 -7.31 -10.20
C THR A 325 -27.20 -8.51 -10.24
N ILE A 326 -27.76 -9.70 -10.34
CA ILE A 326 -27.03 -10.95 -10.52
C ILE A 326 -27.10 -11.32 -12.00
N ALA A 327 -26.03 -11.04 -12.72
CA ALA A 327 -26.02 -11.08 -14.18
C ALA A 327 -26.21 -12.50 -14.70
N GLY A 328 -27.20 -12.72 -15.56
CA GLY A 328 -27.41 -14.01 -16.24
C GLY A 328 -27.90 -15.15 -15.34
N VAL A 329 -28.20 -14.89 -14.07
CA VAL A 329 -28.71 -15.88 -13.12
C VAL A 329 -30.18 -15.59 -12.83
N THR A 330 -30.99 -16.65 -12.80
CA THR A 330 -32.41 -16.60 -12.40
C THR A 330 -32.72 -17.73 -11.43
N GLY A 331 -33.89 -17.70 -10.78
CA GLY A 331 -34.35 -18.80 -9.93
C GLY A 331 -33.60 -18.93 -8.60
N LEU A 332 -33.07 -17.82 -8.06
CA LEU A 332 -32.47 -17.78 -6.73
C LEU A 332 -33.49 -18.24 -5.67
N THR A 333 -33.04 -19.07 -4.72
CA THR A 333 -33.87 -19.56 -3.63
C THR A 333 -33.35 -19.07 -2.28
N ALA A 334 -34.04 -19.39 -1.19
CA ALA A 334 -33.56 -19.02 0.15
C ALA A 334 -32.14 -19.52 0.45
N SER A 335 -31.68 -20.62 -0.16
CA SER A 335 -30.31 -21.13 0.04
C SER A 335 -29.23 -20.28 -0.63
N SER A 336 -29.60 -19.37 -1.54
CA SER A 336 -28.67 -18.44 -2.17
C SER A 336 -28.32 -17.25 -1.27
N PHE A 337 -28.99 -17.11 -0.12
CA PHE A 337 -28.89 -15.94 0.74
C PHE A 337 -28.41 -16.30 2.15
N ALA A 338 -27.53 -15.46 2.68
CA ALA A 338 -27.23 -15.38 4.11
C ALA A 338 -27.78 -14.04 4.64
N VAL A 339 -28.38 -14.02 5.83
CA VAL A 339 -29.05 -12.82 6.38
C VAL A 339 -28.78 -12.65 7.87
#